data_AF-A0A552D7N1-F1
#
_entry.id   AF-A0A552D7N1-F1
#
_cell.length_a   1.000
_cell.length_b   1.000
_cell.length_c   1.000
_cell.angle_alpha   90.00
_cell.angle_beta   90.00
_cell.angle_gamma   90.00
#
_symmetry.space_group_name_H-M   'P 1'
#
loop_
_entity.id
_entity.type
_entity.pdbx_description
1 polymer ?
#
loop_
_entity_poly.entity_id
_entity_poly.type
_entity_poly.pdbx_seq_one_letter_code
_entity_poly.pdbx_strand_id
1 'polypeptide(L)' 'IVTNRAAKALAALEGRTTVTVDDIRRVIVLCLRHRLRKDPLESIDSGYKVLKAFNRVFGLEENS' A
#
# COMPACT_ATOMS: atom_id res chain seq x y z
N ILE A 1 8.37 -0.26 9.01
CA ILE A 1 9.75 -0.48 8.52
C ILE A 1 9.77 -1.11 7.12
N VAL A 2 9.11 -2.26 6.87
CA VAL A 2 9.17 -2.95 5.56
C VAL A 2 8.64 -2.13 4.37
N THR A 3 7.51 -1.43 4.52
CA THR A 3 6.92 -0.61 3.46
C THR A 3 7.86 0.50 2.99
N ASN A 4 8.55 1.17 3.93
CA ASN A 4 9.49 2.25 3.61
C ASN A 4 10.70 1.72 2.82
N ARG A 5 11.20 0.53 3.17
CA ARG A 5 12.31 -0.10 2.44
C ARG A 5 11.88 -0.53 1.03
N ALA A 6 10.69 -1.11 0.90
CA ALA A 6 10.15 -1.51 -0.40
C ALA A 6 9.91 -0.30 -1.32
N ALA A 7 9.35 0.80 -0.81
CA ALA A 7 9.10 2.00 -1.59
C ALA A 7 10.42 2.67 -2.05
N LYS A 8 11.43 2.73 -1.16
CA LYS A 8 12.78 3.20 -1.53
C LYS A 8 13.45 2.30 -2.56
N ALA A 9 13.33 0.98 -2.42
CA ALA A 9 13.89 0.04 -3.39
C ALA A 9 13.22 0.19 -4.76
N LEU A 10 11.91 0.40 -4.81
CA LEU A 10 11.19 0.65 -6.06
C LEU A 10 11.61 1.97 -6.71
N ALA A 11 11.71 3.06 -5.94
CA ALA A 11 12.19 4.33 -6.46
C ALA A 11 13.62 4.21 -7.01
N ALA A 12 14.51 3.53 -6.29
CA ALA A 12 15.89 3.29 -6.73
C ALA A 12 15.97 2.38 -7.97
N LEU A 13 15.11 1.34 -8.05
CA LEU A 13 14.98 0.48 -9.22
C LEU A 13 14.58 1.28 -10.47
N GLU A 14 13.75 2.31 -10.29
CA GLU A 14 13.33 3.22 -11.36
C GLU A 14 14.27 4.43 -11.54
N GLY A 15 15.47 4.39 -10.96
CA GLY A 15 16.50 5.43 -11.12
C GLY A 15 16.19 6.76 -10.42
N ARG A 16 15.20 6.78 -9.52
CA ARG A 16 14.80 7.97 -8.76
C ARG A 16 15.38 7.95 -7.35
N THR A 17 15.70 9.13 -6.83
CA THR A 17 16.19 9.31 -5.44
C THR A 17 15.09 9.68 -4.45
N THR A 18 13.92 10.09 -4.96
CA THR A 18 12.78 10.53 -4.16
C THR A 18 11.63 9.54 -4.33
N VAL A 19 11.12 9.06 -3.20
CA VAL A 19 9.94 8.19 -3.14
C VAL A 19 8.69 9.04 -3.38
N THR A 20 7.80 8.54 -4.23
CA THR A 20 6.50 9.15 -4.53
C THR A 20 5.37 8.38 -3.85
N VAL A 21 4.19 8.98 -3.80
CA VAL A 21 2.98 8.31 -3.29
C VAL A 21 2.63 7.08 -4.13
N ASP A 22 2.88 7.11 -5.45
CA ASP A 22 2.64 5.97 -6.33
C ASP A 22 3.55 4.77 -6.01
N ASP A 23 4.82 5.03 -5.65
CA ASP A 23 5.73 3.96 -5.21
C ASP A 23 5.18 3.22 -3.99
N ILE A 24 4.68 3.99 -3.02
CA ILE A 24 4.09 3.43 -1.79
C ILE A 24 2.83 2.63 -2.14
N ARG A 25 1.96 3.19 -2.99
CA ARG A 25 0.73 2.53 -3.46
C ARG A 25 1.01 1.18 -4.13
N ARG A 26 2.07 1.08 -4.93
CA ARG A 26 2.45 -0.16 -5.63
C ARG A 26 2.96 -1.24 -4.69
N VAL A 27 3.63 -0.89 -3.59
CA VAL A 27 4.22 -1.87 -2.66
C VAL A 27 3.36 -2.16 -1.42
N ILE A 28 2.40 -1.30 -1.08
CA ILE A 28 1.67 -1.36 0.20
C ILE A 28 0.87 -2.66 0.35
N VAL A 29 0.21 -3.13 -0.72
CA VAL A 29 -0.59 -4.37 -0.70
C VAL A 29 0.31 -5.58 -0.45
N LEU A 30 1.44 -5.69 -1.15
CA LEU A 30 2.41 -6.77 -0.94
C LEU A 30 2.94 -6.77 0.50
N CYS A 31 3.21 -5.58 1.06
CA CYS A 31 3.78 -5.43 2.40
C CYS A 31 2.78 -5.73 3.53
N LEU A 32 1.49 -5.43 3.35
CA LEU A 32 0.51 -5.43 4.44
C LEU A 32 -0.58 -6.48 4.33
N ARG A 33 -0.86 -7.05 3.14
CA ARG A 33 -1.94 -8.03 2.94
C ARG A 33 -1.81 -9.24 3.88
N HIS A 34 -0.59 -9.67 4.16
CA HIS A 34 -0.27 -10.80 5.05
C HIS A 34 -0.13 -10.40 6.52
N ARG A 35 -0.16 -9.10 6.84
CA ARG A 35 -0.06 -8.57 8.21
C ARG A 35 -1.40 -8.14 8.78
N LEU A 36 -2.44 -8.14 7.95
CA LEU A 36 -3.81 -7.89 8.36
C LEU A 36 -4.31 -9.04 9.23
N ARG A 37 -4.79 -8.69 10.42
CA ARG A 37 -5.61 -9.60 11.22
C ARG A 37 -6.95 -9.72 10.52
N LYS A 38 -7.30 -10.94 10.11
CA LYS A 38 -8.58 -11.23 9.45
C LYS A 38 -9.60 -11.65 10.49
N ASP A 39 -10.81 -11.13 10.36
CA ASP A 39 -11.98 -11.73 11.01
C ASP A 39 -12.45 -12.91 10.13
N PRO A 40 -12.70 -14.10 10.69
CA PRO A 40 -13.14 -15.27 9.91
C PRO A 40 -14.48 -15.07 9.18
N LEU A 41 -15.30 -14.10 9.59
CA LEU A 41 -16.57 -13.76 8.91
C LEU A 41 -16.38 -12.74 7.78
N GLU A 42 -15.17 -12.26 7.56
CA GLU A 42 -14.89 -11.18 6.63
C GLU A 42 -14.65 -11.72 5.21
N SER A 43 -15.63 -11.50 4.32
CA SER A 43 -15.59 -11.97 2.92
C SER A 43 -14.75 -11.10 1.98
N ILE A 44 -14.36 -9.90 2.41
CA ILE A 44 -13.66 -8.92 1.57
C ILE A 44 -12.18 -9.26 1.46
N ASP A 45 -11.64 -9.26 0.23
CA ASP A 45 -10.22 -9.48 -0.04
C ASP A 45 -9.33 -8.51 0.77
N SER A 46 -8.30 -9.09 1.41
CA SER A 46 -7.38 -8.36 2.25
C SER A 46 -6.57 -7.32 1.48
N GLY A 47 -6.29 -7.54 0.19
CA GLY A 47 -5.58 -6.58 -0.66
C GLY A 47 -6.42 -5.34 -0.93
N TYR A 48 -7.70 -5.52 -1.23
CA TYR A 48 -8.65 -4.42 -1.38
C TYR A 48 -8.74 -3.54 -0.13
N LYS A 49 -8.77 -4.14 1.07
CA LYS A 49 -8.78 -3.37 2.33
C LYS A 49 -7.54 -2.52 2.53
N VAL A 50 -6.36 -3.08 2.24
CA VAL A 50 -5.12 -2.31 2.30
C VAL A 50 -5.20 -1.11 1.37
N LEU A 51 -5.64 -1.31 0.13
CA LEU A 51 -5.70 -0.25 -0.87
C LEU A 51 -6.71 0.84 -0.48
N LYS A 52 -7.90 0.46 0.00
CA LYS A 52 -8.91 1.40 0.49
C LYS A 52 -8.38 2.23 1.67
N ALA A 53 -7.77 1.58 2.66
CA ALA A 53 -7.18 2.28 3.80
C ALA A 53 -6.02 3.20 3.38
N PHE A 54 -5.20 2.76 2.43
CA PHE A 54 -4.14 3.58 1.85
C PHE A 54 -4.71 4.83 1.18
N ASN A 55 -5.70 4.68 0.31
CA ASN A 55 -6.33 5.82 -0.38
C ASN A 55 -6.91 6.82 0.63
N ARG A 56 -7.59 6.34 1.67
CA ARG A 56 -8.10 7.19 2.75
C ARG A 56 -7.02 8.00 3.46
N VAL A 57 -5.94 7.33 3.88
CA VAL A 57 -4.84 7.96 4.64
C VAL A 57 -4.08 8.98 3.80
N PHE A 58 -3.93 8.71 2.51
CA PHE A 58 -3.22 9.59 1.57
C PHE A 58 -4.13 10.59 0.85
N GLY A 59 -5.43 10.64 1.17
CA GLY A 59 -6.38 11.58 0.56
C GLY A 59 -6.63 11.35 -0.94
N LEU A 60 -6.52 10.10 -1.39
CA LEU A 60 -6.69 9.66 -2.78
C LEU A 60 -8.07 9.03 -3.05
N GLU A 61 -9.02 9.20 -2.14
CA GLU A 61 -10.40 8.77 -2.39
C GLU A 61 -10.99 9.65 -3.48
N GLU A 62 -11.47 9.04 -4.58
CA GLU A 62 -12.27 9.77 -5.57
C GLU A 62 -13.56 10.23 -4.88
N ASN A 63 -13.71 11.54 -4.75
CA ASN A 63 -14.99 12.17 -4.43
C ASN A 63 -15.87 12.08 -5.69
N SER A 64 -16.52 10.93 -5.90
CA SER A 64 -17.51 10.71 -6.96
C SER A 64 -18.83 10.25 -6.37
#